data_AF-A0A059LGN8-F1
#
_entry.id   AF-A0A059LGN8-F1
#
_cell.length_a   1.000
_cell.length_b   1.000
_cell.length_c   1.000
_cell.angle_alpha   90.00
_cell.angle_beta   90.00
_cell.angle_gamma   90.00
#
_symmetry.space_group_name_H-M   'P 1'
#
loop_
_entity.id
_entity.type
_entity.pdbx_description
1 polymer ?
#
loop_
_entity_poly.entity_id
_entity_poly.type
_entity_poly.pdbx_seq_one_letter_code
_entity_poly.pdbx_strand_id
1 'polypeptide(L)'
;MSPREAKCQAGARSEAVVVPGGLPRDAVVGVLGGGQLGKMLGTDAARMGVKLKVLDPTPGCPASSVAEQVEGSFQDASAVRAFAAGVDVLTTEIEHVDVGTLEELERSGVDVQPSASTIRVIQDKYLQKRHFEGVGSEVPL
;
A
#
# COMPACT_ATOMS: atom_id res chain seq x y z
N MET A 1 28.45 -18.23 -30.39
CA MET A 1 27.01 -17.95 -30.46
C MET A 1 26.61 -17.23 -29.18
N SER A 2 26.47 -15.91 -29.22
CA SER A 2 26.08 -15.09 -28.06
C SER A 2 24.55 -15.08 -27.97
N PRO A 3 23.94 -15.25 -26.78
CA PRO A 3 22.50 -15.08 -26.59
C PRO A 3 22.14 -13.60 -26.69
N ARG A 4 21.16 -13.31 -27.57
CA ARG A 4 20.57 -11.98 -27.76
C ARG A 4 19.73 -11.59 -26.56
N GLU A 5 19.87 -10.33 -26.19
CA GLU A 5 19.23 -9.63 -25.09
C GLU A 5 17.70 -9.70 -25.17
N ALA A 6 17.06 -10.21 -24.11
CA ALA A 6 15.62 -10.13 -23.92
C ALA A 6 15.27 -8.73 -23.40
N LYS A 7 14.75 -7.90 -24.30
CA LYS A 7 14.29 -6.54 -24.03
C LYS A 7 13.02 -6.60 -23.18
N CYS A 8 13.11 -6.19 -21.91
CA CYS A 8 11.97 -6.03 -21.01
C CYS A 8 11.07 -4.91 -21.58
N GLN A 9 9.90 -5.24 -22.11
CA GLN A 9 8.94 -4.28 -22.61
C GLN A 9 8.01 -3.88 -21.45
N ALA A 10 8.23 -2.68 -20.91
CA ALA A 10 7.23 -2.01 -20.08
C ALA A 10 6.00 -1.71 -20.96
N GLY A 11 4.88 -2.37 -20.67
CA GLY A 11 3.62 -2.12 -21.35
C GLY A 11 3.13 -0.70 -21.06
N ALA A 12 2.82 0.05 -22.10
CA ALA A 12 2.19 1.36 -22.00
C ALA A 12 0.82 1.20 -21.30
N ARG A 13 0.65 1.83 -20.12
CA ARG A 13 -0.63 1.83 -19.40
C ARG A 13 -1.61 2.73 -20.15
N SER A 14 -2.83 2.22 -20.38
CA SER A 14 -3.94 2.95 -20.97
C SER A 14 -4.14 4.26 -20.23
N GLU A 15 -4.40 5.34 -20.97
CA GLU A 15 -4.79 6.64 -20.43
C GLU A 15 -5.98 6.41 -19.49
N ALA A 16 -5.74 6.56 -18.18
CA ALA A 16 -6.72 6.31 -17.16
C ALA A 16 -7.91 7.25 -17.40
N VAL A 17 -9.11 6.70 -17.63
CA VAL A 17 -10.34 7.50 -17.60
C VAL A 17 -10.56 7.89 -16.13
N VAL A 18 -9.99 9.02 -15.75
CA VAL A 18 -10.18 9.63 -14.44
C VAL A 18 -11.62 10.14 -14.38
N VAL A 19 -12.46 9.48 -13.59
CA VAL A 19 -13.71 10.10 -13.13
C VAL A 19 -13.31 11.32 -12.29
N PRO A 20 -13.89 12.52 -12.48
CA PRO A 20 -13.52 13.70 -11.70
C PRO A 20 -13.61 13.40 -10.19
N GLY A 21 -12.46 13.31 -9.53
CA GLY A 21 -12.34 13.05 -8.09
C GLY A 21 -12.26 11.58 -7.65
N GLY A 22 -12.07 10.59 -8.54
CA GLY A 22 -11.99 9.17 -8.15
C GLY A 22 -10.97 8.35 -8.93
N LEU A 23 -10.64 7.16 -8.40
CA LEU A 23 -9.78 6.18 -9.07
C LEU A 23 -10.46 5.58 -10.31
N PRO A 24 -9.70 5.16 -11.33
CA PRO A 24 -10.20 4.35 -12.44
C PRO A 24 -10.93 3.10 -11.94
N ARG A 25 -11.94 2.64 -12.69
CA ARG A 25 -12.74 1.45 -12.31
C ARG A 25 -11.92 0.16 -12.25
N ASP A 26 -10.82 0.11 -13.00
CA ASP A 26 -9.91 -1.01 -13.05
C ASP A 26 -8.72 -0.88 -12.10
N ALA A 27 -8.67 0.22 -11.32
CA ALA A 27 -7.62 0.50 -10.37
C ALA A 27 -7.51 -0.59 -9.31
N VAL A 28 -6.28 -0.79 -8.86
CA VAL A 28 -5.90 -1.80 -7.89
C VAL A 28 -5.40 -1.13 -6.61
N VAL A 29 -6.05 -1.45 -5.49
CA VAL A 29 -5.60 -1.05 -4.16
C VAL A 29 -4.71 -2.15 -3.58
N GLY A 30 -3.47 -1.80 -3.28
CA GLY A 30 -2.53 -2.66 -2.57
C GLY A 30 -2.57 -2.43 -1.07
N VAL A 31 -2.58 -3.50 -0.29
CA VAL A 31 -2.53 -3.44 1.18
C VAL A 31 -1.28 -4.15 1.67
N LEU A 32 -0.47 -3.46 2.47
CA LEU A 32 0.62 -4.08 3.23
C LEU A 32 0.03 -4.75 4.48
N GLY A 33 0.06 -6.09 4.50
CA GLY A 33 -0.59 -6.94 5.49
C GLY A 33 -1.86 -7.62 4.94
N GLY A 34 -2.00 -8.91 5.21
CA GLY A 34 -3.13 -9.75 4.79
C GLY A 34 -3.95 -10.29 5.95
N GLY A 35 -3.94 -9.62 7.10
CA GLY A 35 -4.64 -9.99 8.32
C GLY A 35 -6.15 -9.75 8.28
N GLN A 36 -6.75 -9.68 9.46
CA GLN A 36 -8.20 -9.54 9.64
C GLN A 36 -8.74 -8.20 9.13
N LEU A 37 -7.99 -7.11 9.27
CA LEU A 37 -8.42 -5.79 8.80
C LEU A 37 -8.37 -5.74 7.26
N GLY A 38 -7.36 -6.34 6.65
CA GLY A 38 -7.23 -6.53 5.21
C GLY A 38 -8.36 -7.40 4.66
N LYS A 39 -8.78 -8.44 5.39
CA LYS A 39 -9.98 -9.22 5.04
C LYS A 39 -11.26 -8.39 5.10
N MET A 40 -11.42 -7.57 6.14
CA MET A 40 -12.58 -6.67 6.25
C MET A 40 -12.59 -5.66 5.10
N LEU A 41 -11.44 -5.05 4.81
CA LEU A 41 -11.26 -4.11 3.71
C LEU A 41 -11.53 -4.78 2.35
N GLY A 42 -11.00 -5.98 2.10
CA GLY A 42 -11.25 -6.74 0.88
C GLY A 42 -12.73 -7.10 0.70
N THR A 43 -13.43 -7.43 1.79
CA THR A 43 -14.88 -7.71 1.74
C THR A 43 -15.67 -6.48 1.30
N ASP A 44 -15.33 -5.29 1.80
CA ASP A 44 -15.99 -4.05 1.41
C ASP A 44 -15.56 -3.56 0.02
N ALA A 45 -14.29 -3.72 -0.34
CA ALA A 45 -13.77 -3.45 -1.68
C ALA A 45 -14.51 -4.27 -2.74
N ALA A 46 -14.74 -5.56 -2.49
CA ALA A 46 -15.48 -6.44 -3.40
C ALA A 46 -16.93 -5.95 -3.63
N ARG A 47 -17.61 -5.42 -2.59
CA ARG A 47 -18.97 -4.85 -2.71
C ARG A 47 -19.00 -3.60 -3.58
N MET A 48 -17.90 -2.84 -3.59
CA MET A 48 -17.73 -1.63 -4.40
C MET A 48 -17.19 -1.92 -5.82
N GLY A 49 -16.81 -3.17 -6.11
CA GLY A 49 -16.15 -3.54 -7.36
C GLY A 49 -14.70 -3.06 -7.46
N VAL A 50 -14.07 -2.74 -6.32
CA VAL A 50 -12.66 -2.33 -6.23
C VAL A 50 -11.77 -3.59 -6.15
N LYS A 51 -10.70 -3.63 -6.96
CA LYS A 51 -9.72 -4.71 -6.90
C LYS A 51 -8.76 -4.49 -5.74
N LEU A 52 -8.55 -5.51 -4.94
CA LEU A 52 -7.64 -5.47 -3.80
C LEU A 52 -6.57 -6.55 -3.91
N LYS A 53 -5.32 -6.17 -3.65
CA LYS A 53 -4.18 -7.06 -3.51
C LYS A 53 -3.60 -6.91 -2.11
N VAL A 54 -3.08 -7.98 -1.54
CA VAL A 54 -2.40 -7.95 -0.25
C VAL A 54 -0.97 -8.49 -0.37
N LEU A 55 -0.03 -7.85 0.32
CA LEU A 55 1.32 -8.39 0.52
C LEU A 55 1.39 -8.97 1.94
N ASP A 56 1.56 -10.28 2.04
CA ASP A 56 1.67 -10.97 3.33
C ASP A 56 2.62 -12.18 3.25
N PRO A 57 3.49 -12.40 4.25
CA PRO A 57 4.43 -13.53 4.23
C PRO A 57 3.77 -14.88 4.51
N THR A 58 2.54 -14.93 5.03
CA THR A 58 1.84 -16.16 5.41
C THR A 58 1.03 -16.69 4.23
N PRO A 59 1.38 -17.84 3.62
CA PRO A 59 0.56 -18.43 2.56
C PRO A 59 -0.87 -18.68 3.04
N GLY A 60 -1.85 -18.22 2.27
CA GLY A 60 -3.26 -18.33 2.66
C GLY A 60 -3.62 -17.41 3.85
N CYS A 61 -3.02 -16.22 3.92
CA CYS A 61 -3.33 -15.22 4.94
C CYS A 61 -4.86 -14.92 5.00
N PRO A 62 -5.41 -14.41 6.11
CA PRO A 62 -6.85 -14.19 6.24
C PRO A 62 -7.51 -13.45 5.06
N ALA A 63 -6.88 -12.42 4.52
CA ALA A 63 -7.36 -11.62 3.40
C ALA A 63 -7.33 -12.35 2.05
N SER A 64 -6.53 -13.41 1.90
CA SER A 64 -6.46 -14.21 0.65
C SER A 64 -7.80 -14.82 0.21
N SER A 65 -8.75 -14.94 1.14
CA SER A 65 -10.11 -15.40 0.84
C SER A 65 -10.98 -14.39 0.08
N VAL A 66 -10.56 -13.11 0.04
CA VAL A 66 -11.33 -12.00 -0.54
C VAL A 66 -10.49 -11.05 -1.41
N ALA A 67 -9.19 -11.30 -1.53
CA ALA A 67 -8.23 -10.47 -2.27
C ALA A 67 -7.12 -11.34 -2.88
N GLU A 68 -6.46 -10.83 -3.93
CA GLU A 68 -5.29 -11.50 -4.50
C GLU A 68 -4.09 -11.35 -3.54
N GLN A 69 -3.56 -12.48 -3.06
CA GLN A 69 -2.36 -12.47 -2.23
C GLN A 69 -1.09 -12.49 -3.10
N VAL A 70 -0.15 -11.62 -2.75
CA VAL A 70 1.26 -11.72 -3.11
C VAL A 70 2.03 -12.17 -1.87
N GLU A 71 2.71 -13.30 -1.97
CA GLU A 71 3.52 -13.82 -0.87
C GLU A 71 4.82 -13.03 -0.76
N GLY A 72 5.05 -12.42 0.40
CA GLY A 72 6.25 -11.63 0.67
C GLY A 72 6.12 -10.82 1.94
N SER A 73 7.26 -10.46 2.53
CA SER A 73 7.27 -9.67 3.76
C SER A 73 7.05 -8.19 3.47
N PHE A 74 6.08 -7.57 4.14
CA PHE A 74 5.92 -6.11 4.17
C PHE A 74 7.02 -5.38 4.96
N GLN A 75 7.95 -6.12 5.58
CA GLN A 75 9.17 -5.58 6.20
C GLN A 75 10.38 -5.64 5.24
N ASP A 76 10.25 -6.31 4.09
CA ASP A 76 11.30 -6.34 3.07
C ASP A 76 11.03 -5.24 2.05
N ALA A 77 11.90 -4.23 2.07
CA ALA A 77 11.84 -3.09 1.15
C ALA A 77 11.78 -3.51 -0.33
N SER A 78 12.43 -4.61 -0.71
CA SER A 78 12.42 -5.09 -2.09
C SER A 78 11.07 -5.70 -2.47
N ALA A 79 10.48 -6.49 -1.57
CA ALA A 79 9.14 -7.07 -1.76
C ALA A 79 8.07 -5.98 -1.81
N VAL A 80 8.16 -4.97 -0.94
CA VAL A 80 7.23 -3.82 -0.93
C VAL A 80 7.31 -3.03 -2.23
N ARG A 81 8.51 -2.76 -2.76
CA ARG A 81 8.67 -2.08 -4.06
C ARG A 81 8.11 -2.89 -5.22
N ALA A 82 8.41 -4.18 -5.25
CA ALA A 82 7.91 -5.07 -6.29
C ALA A 82 6.38 -5.15 -6.27
N PHE A 83 5.78 -5.22 -5.07
CA PHE A 83 4.35 -5.19 -4.86
C PHE A 83 3.74 -3.85 -5.31
N ALA A 84 4.35 -2.73 -4.90
CA ALA A 84 3.89 -1.38 -5.22
C ALA A 84 3.84 -1.10 -6.73
N ALA A 85 4.73 -1.73 -7.53
CA ALA A 85 4.70 -1.61 -8.98
C ALA A 85 3.44 -2.19 -9.64
N GLY A 86 2.72 -3.08 -8.94
CA GLY A 86 1.52 -3.76 -9.42
C GLY A 86 0.20 -3.14 -8.96
N VAL A 87 0.22 -2.00 -8.27
CA VAL A 87 -0.98 -1.35 -7.71
C VAL A 87 -1.01 0.14 -8.06
N ASP A 88 -2.18 0.77 -7.93
CA ASP A 88 -2.38 2.18 -8.24
C ASP A 88 -2.40 3.05 -6.97
N VAL A 89 -2.89 2.48 -5.87
CA VAL A 89 -2.82 3.07 -4.53
C VAL A 89 -2.28 2.03 -3.56
N LEU A 90 -1.37 2.42 -2.69
CA LEU A 90 -0.82 1.58 -1.63
C LEU A 90 -1.34 2.06 -0.27
N THR A 91 -1.88 1.15 0.52
CA THR A 91 -2.29 1.38 1.91
C THR A 91 -1.69 0.31 2.82
N THR A 92 -1.90 0.45 4.13
CA THR A 92 -1.43 -0.50 5.13
C THR A 92 -2.49 -0.76 6.17
N GLU A 93 -2.60 -2.02 6.63
CA GLU A 93 -3.44 -2.38 7.77
C GLU A 93 -2.66 -2.49 9.08
N ILE A 94 -1.33 -2.37 9.04
CA ILE A 94 -0.44 -2.55 10.18
C ILE A 94 0.40 -1.29 10.41
N GLU A 95 0.72 -1.01 11.68
CA GLU A 95 1.53 0.16 12.01
C GLU A 95 3.03 -0.06 11.79
N HIS A 96 3.53 -1.29 11.81
CA HIS A 96 4.96 -1.61 11.73
C HIS A 96 5.46 -1.90 10.31
N VAL A 97 5.31 -0.90 9.44
CA VAL A 97 5.87 -0.87 8.08
C VAL A 97 7.15 -0.04 8.02
N ASP A 98 8.03 -0.34 7.06
CA ASP A 98 9.21 0.49 6.79
C ASP A 98 8.82 1.81 6.13
N VAL A 99 8.70 2.86 6.94
CA VAL A 99 8.34 4.21 6.50
C VAL A 99 9.36 4.77 5.50
N GLY A 100 10.64 4.41 5.59
CA GLY A 100 11.65 4.87 4.63
C GLY A 100 11.36 4.37 3.21
N THR A 101 10.95 3.11 3.09
CA THR A 101 10.49 2.54 1.81
C THR A 101 9.22 3.24 1.32
N LEU A 102 8.27 3.58 2.19
CA LEU A 102 7.06 4.30 1.78
C LEU A 102 7.37 5.71 1.26
N GLU A 103 8.26 6.46 1.91
CA GLU A 103 8.71 7.78 1.46
C GLU A 103 9.42 7.70 0.10
N GLU A 104 10.20 6.64 -0.14
CA GLU A 104 10.82 6.36 -1.43
C GLU A 104 9.80 6.09 -2.53
N LEU A 105 8.74 5.35 -2.22
CA LEU A 105 7.65 5.07 -3.15
C LEU A 105 6.83 6.33 -3.48
N GLU A 106 6.49 7.14 -2.48
CA GLU A 106 5.82 8.44 -2.68
C GLU A 106 6.64 9.34 -3.60
N ARG A 107 7.96 9.47 -3.34
CA ARG A 107 8.87 10.24 -4.21
C ARG A 107 8.97 9.68 -5.63
N SER A 108 8.69 8.39 -5.81
CA SER A 108 8.66 7.72 -7.11
C SER A 108 7.30 7.81 -7.80
N GLY A 109 6.31 8.49 -7.18
CA GLY A 109 4.99 8.75 -7.75
C GLY A 109 3.92 7.73 -7.37
N VAL A 110 4.18 6.81 -6.43
CA VAL A 110 3.16 5.91 -5.90
C VAL A 110 2.25 6.69 -4.95
N ASP A 111 0.93 6.55 -5.11
CA ASP A 111 -0.05 7.11 -4.17
C ASP A 111 -0.11 6.24 -2.90
N VAL A 112 0.42 6.75 -1.80
CA VAL A 112 0.46 6.05 -0.50
C VAL A 112 -0.55 6.70 0.46
N GLN A 113 -1.49 5.90 0.97
CA GLN A 113 -2.57 6.37 1.84
C GLN A 113 -2.68 5.51 3.11
N PRO A 114 -2.61 6.08 4.32
CA PRO A 114 -2.23 7.47 4.61
C PRO A 114 -0.76 7.73 4.22
N SER A 115 -0.40 9.01 4.05
CA SER A 115 0.95 9.39 3.62
C SER A 115 2.04 8.82 4.54
N ALA A 116 3.23 8.59 3.99
CA ALA A 116 4.36 8.07 4.76
C ALA A 116 4.71 9.02 5.93
N SER A 117 4.56 10.34 5.74
CA SER A 117 4.74 11.34 6.80
C SER A 117 3.73 11.18 7.94
N THR A 118 2.47 10.82 7.65
CA THR A 118 1.45 10.51 8.65
C THR A 118 1.82 9.25 9.43
N ILE A 119 2.24 8.20 8.73
CA ILE A 119 2.65 6.94 9.37
C ILE A 119 3.87 7.18 10.27
N ARG A 120 4.85 7.99 9.84
CA ARG A 120 6.01 8.39 10.64
C ARG A 120 5.60 9.01 11.98
N VAL A 121 4.65 9.93 11.95
CA VAL A 121 4.15 10.61 13.16
C VAL A 121 3.45 9.63 14.09
N ILE A 122 2.67 8.68 13.55
CA ILE A 122 1.89 7.73 14.38
C ILE A 122 2.79 6.65 15.01
N GLN A 123 3.88 6.26 14.34
CA GLN A 123 4.84 5.27 14.88
C GLN A 123 5.65 5.81 16.07
N ASP A 124 5.98 7.11 16.08
CA ASP A 124 6.74 7.73 17.16
C ASP A 124 5.79 8.41 18.16
N LYS A 125 5.67 7.84 19.37
CA LYS A 125 4.79 8.37 20.42
C LYS A 125 5.14 9.79 20.85
N TYR A 126 6.41 10.19 20.82
CA TYR A 126 6.80 11.56 21.14
C TYR A 126 6.32 12.52 20.04
N LEU A 127 6.60 12.20 18.77
CA LEU A 127 6.13 13.01 17.64
C LEU A 127 4.60 13.07 17.57
N GLN A 128 3.92 11.96 17.86
CA GLN A 128 2.47 11.87 17.94
C GLN A 128 1.91 12.84 18.99
N LYS A 129 2.46 12.82 20.22
CA LYS A 129 2.04 13.75 21.29
C LYS A 129 2.27 15.21 20.87
N ARG A 130 3.45 15.52 20.32
CA ARG A 130 3.79 16.87 19.83
C ARG A 130 2.87 17.35 18.72
N HIS A 131 2.47 16.46 17.81
CA HIS A 131 1.51 16.76 16.76
C HIS A 131 0.14 17.14 17.34
N PHE A 132 -0.36 16.36 18.31
CA PHE A 132 -1.64 16.65 18.97
C PHE A 132 -1.62 17.94 19.82
N GLU A 133 -0.54 18.20 20.56
CA GLU A 133 -0.36 19.48 21.27
C GLU A 133 -0.37 20.68 20.30
N GLY A 134 0.29 20.54 19.15
CA GLY A 134 0.37 21.59 18.13
C GLY A 134 -0.99 21.96 17.51
N VAL A 135 -1.96 21.05 17.53
CA VAL A 135 -3.34 21.31 17.05
C VAL A 135 -4.32 21.64 18.18
N GLY A 136 -3.83 21.83 19.40
CA GLY A 136 -4.64 22.25 20.56
C GLY A 136 -5.39 21.12 21.26
N SER A 137 -5.07 19.86 21.00
CA SER A 137 -5.65 18.72 21.72
C SER A 137 -5.01 18.55 23.10
N GLU A 138 -5.83 18.23 24.10
CA GLU A 138 -5.31 17.79 25.40
C GLU A 138 -4.63 16.42 25.26
N VAL A 139 -3.37 16.34 25.68
CA VAL A 139 -2.57 15.11 25.64
C VAL A 139 -2.18 14.73 27.07
N PRO A 140 -2.47 13.50 27.54
CA PRO A 140 -2.02 13.05 28.85
C PRO A 140 -0.50 13.11 28.98
N LEU A 141 -0.04 13.62 30.13
CA LEU A 141 1.37 13.65 30.51
C LEU A 141 1.98 12.23 30.45
#